data_AF-A0A5E5Q226-F1
#
_entry.id   AF-A0A5E5Q226-F1
#
_cell.length_a   1.000
_cell.length_b   1.000
_cell.length_c   1.000
_cell.angle_alpha   90.00
_cell.angle_beta   90.00
_cell.angle_gamma   90.00
#
_symmetry.space_group_name_H-M   'P 1'
#
loop_
_entity.id
_entity.type
_entity.pdbx_description
1 polymer ?
#
loop_
_entity_poly.entity_id
_entity_poly.type
_entity_poly.pdbx_seq_one_letter_code
_entity_poly.pdbx_strand_id
1 'polypeptide(L)'
;MNRRRKLKPKTYELEIETLSHEGRGIAHLEEKVIFVSGALLGEKVVAERVLSRAKFEEAEVLKVLEPLWGQAWGYRCKTRLGVCWVAKKNKVLVSFRKKKSGWVAKYGQV
;
A
#
# COMPACT_ATOMS: atom_id res chain seq x y z
N MET A 1 -42.63 -25.04 -7.43
CA MET A 1 -41.47 -24.53 -8.17
C MET A 1 -40.72 -23.55 -7.28
N ASN A 2 -39.57 -23.93 -6.73
CA ASN A 2 -38.88 -23.12 -5.72
C ASN A 2 -37.99 -22.07 -6.40
N ARG A 3 -38.42 -20.80 -6.39
CA ARG A 3 -37.66 -19.69 -6.99
C ARG A 3 -36.52 -19.34 -6.04
N ARG A 4 -35.33 -19.92 -6.25
CA ARG A 4 -34.11 -19.52 -5.51
C ARG A 4 -33.97 -18.00 -5.60
N ARG A 5 -34.13 -17.32 -4.46
CA ARG A 5 -33.82 -15.88 -4.35
C ARG A 5 -32.35 -15.71 -4.72
N LYS A 6 -32.08 -14.99 -5.82
CA LYS A 6 -30.71 -14.55 -6.13
C LYS A 6 -30.27 -13.61 -5.00
N LEU A 7 -29.14 -13.94 -4.38
CA LEU A 7 -28.53 -13.10 -3.37
C LEU A 7 -28.12 -11.77 -4.01
N LYS A 8 -28.20 -10.67 -3.26
CA LYS A 8 -27.72 -9.37 -3.76
C LYS A 8 -26.20 -9.45 -3.93
N PRO A 9 -25.66 -9.00 -5.07
CA PRO A 9 -24.21 -8.88 -5.23
C PRO A 9 -23.69 -7.92 -4.14
N LYS A 10 -22.70 -8.39 -3.38
CA LYS A 10 -21.99 -7.60 -2.38
C LYS A 10 -20.53 -7.60 -2.79
N THR A 11 -19.98 -6.40 -2.93
CA THR A 11 -18.58 -6.19 -3.27
C THR A 11 -17.78 -6.04 -1.98
N TYR A 12 -16.61 -6.66 -1.94
CA TYR A 12 -15.67 -6.60 -0.84
C TYR A 12 -14.33 -6.06 -1.32
N GLU A 13 -13.71 -5.22 -0.51
CA GLU A 13 -12.29 -4.89 -0.65
C GLU A 13 -11.53 -5.77 0.34
N LEU A 14 -10.71 -6.69 -0.17
CA LEU A 14 -10.05 -7.72 0.60
C LEU A 14 -8.53 -7.66 0.37
N GLU A 15 -7.79 -7.89 1.44
CA GLU A 15 -6.35 -8.16 1.38
C GLU A 15 -6.14 -9.66 1.57
N ILE A 16 -5.44 -10.29 0.63
CA ILE A 16 -5.24 -11.74 0.65
C ILE A 16 -4.10 -12.08 1.59
N GLU A 17 -4.41 -12.78 2.69
CA GLU A 17 -3.47 -13.12 3.75
C GLU A 17 -2.77 -14.46 3.51
N THR A 18 -3.46 -15.43 2.90
CA THR A 18 -2.94 -16.77 2.66
C THR A 18 -3.55 -17.38 1.40
N LEU A 19 -2.99 -18.51 0.96
CA LEU A 19 -3.52 -19.32 -0.15
C LEU A 19 -4.04 -20.65 0.37
N SER A 20 -5.19 -21.08 -0.14
CA SER A 20 -5.74 -22.42 0.03
C SER A 20 -4.96 -23.43 -0.83
N HIS A 21 -5.12 -24.73 -0.53
CA HIS A 21 -4.46 -25.82 -1.26
C HIS A 21 -4.81 -25.86 -2.76
N GLU A 22 -5.99 -25.35 -3.12
CA GLU A 22 -6.45 -25.24 -4.51
C GLU A 22 -5.95 -23.98 -5.23
N GLY A 23 -5.10 -23.16 -4.59
CA GLY A 23 -4.62 -21.89 -5.14
C GLY A 23 -5.63 -20.74 -5.05
N ARG A 24 -6.68 -20.88 -4.22
CA ARG A 24 -7.63 -19.79 -3.92
C ARG A 24 -7.07 -18.88 -2.83
N GLY A 25 -7.17 -17.56 -2.99
CA GLY A 25 -6.82 -16.58 -1.97
C GLY A 25 -7.79 -16.65 -0.79
N ILE A 26 -7.26 -16.52 0.43
CA ILE A 26 -8.04 -16.48 1.66
C ILE A 26 -7.91 -15.09 2.28
N ALA A 27 -9.04 -14.50 2.60
CA ALA A 27 -9.14 -13.26 3.36
C ALA A 27 -10.16 -13.41 4.49
N HIS A 28 -9.94 -12.73 5.61
CA HIS A 28 -10.86 -12.71 6.75
C HIS A 28 -11.58 -11.36 6.82
N LEU A 29 -12.92 -11.38 6.82
CA LEU A 29 -13.74 -10.17 6.94
C LEU A 29 -14.94 -10.45 7.85
N GLU A 30 -15.20 -9.60 8.84
CA GLU A 30 -16.37 -9.70 9.75
C GLU A 30 -16.54 -11.13 10.35
N GLU A 31 -15.44 -11.71 10.87
CA GLU A 31 -15.38 -13.07 11.46
C GLU A 31 -15.67 -14.23 10.48
N LYS A 32 -15.74 -13.97 9.17
CA LYS A 32 -15.94 -14.98 8.13
C LYS A 32 -14.72 -15.12 7.24
N VAL A 33 -14.49 -16.36 6.80
CA VAL A 33 -13.47 -16.68 5.80
C VAL A 33 -14.07 -16.45 4.42
N ILE A 34 -13.39 -15.66 3.59
CA ILE A 34 -13.77 -15.42 2.20
C ILE A 34 -12.72 -16.06 1.31
N PHE A 35 -13.16 -17.01 0.48
CA PHE A 35 -12.33 -17.63 -0.54
C PHE A 35 -12.46 -16.84 -1.84
N VAL A 36 -11.36 -16.27 -2.30
CA VAL A 36 -11.28 -15.44 -3.50
C VAL A 36 -10.54 -16.19 -4.60
N SER A 37 -11.21 -16.48 -5.71
CA SER A 37 -10.57 -17.12 -6.87
C SER A 37 -9.81 -16.11 -7.74
N GLY A 38 -8.56 -16.42 -8.07
CA GLY A 38 -7.72 -15.58 -8.94
C GLY A 38 -7.01 -14.43 -8.22
N ALA A 39 -6.88 -14.48 -6.89
CA ALA A 39 -6.14 -13.51 -6.10
C ALA A 39 -4.91 -14.17 -5.46
N LEU A 40 -3.76 -13.50 -5.52
CA LEU A 40 -2.50 -13.96 -4.94
C LEU A 40 -2.25 -13.35 -3.56
N LEU A 41 -1.33 -13.98 -2.83
CA LEU A 41 -0.87 -13.51 -1.52
C LEU A 41 -0.33 -12.07 -1.58
N GLY A 42 -0.83 -11.19 -0.71
CA GLY A 42 -0.40 -9.80 -0.61
C GLY A 42 -1.07 -8.84 -1.62
N GLU A 43 -1.96 -9.33 -2.47
CA GLU A 43 -2.77 -8.48 -3.35
C GLU A 43 -3.95 -7.88 -2.58
N LYS A 44 -4.25 -6.62 -2.89
CA LYS A 44 -5.52 -5.98 -2.52
C LYS A 44 -6.48 -6.13 -3.68
N VAL A 45 -7.62 -6.74 -3.46
CA VAL A 45 -8.57 -7.06 -4.53
C VAL A 45 -9.97 -6.61 -4.16
N VAL A 46 -10.69 -6.12 -5.17
CA VAL A 46 -12.13 -5.96 -5.15
C VAL A 46 -12.73 -7.26 -5.64
N ALA A 47 -13.49 -7.93 -4.79
CA ALA A 47 -14.11 -9.22 -5.10
C ALA A 47 -15.63 -9.14 -4.99
N GLU A 48 -16.34 -9.82 -5.89
CA GLU A 48 -17.80 -9.95 -5.84
C GLU A 48 -18.19 -11.30 -5.27
N ARG A 49 -19.13 -11.28 -4.33
CA ARG A 49 -19.65 -12.49 -3.72
C ARG A 49 -20.48 -13.31 -4.70
N VAL A 50 -20.03 -14.53 -4.97
CA VAL A 50 -20.76 -15.54 -5.75
C VAL A 50 -21.66 -16.38 -4.84
N LEU A 51 -21.14 -16.80 -3.69
CA LEU A 51 -21.85 -17.71 -2.79
C LEU A 51 -21.68 -17.27 -1.33
N SER A 52 -22.78 -17.35 -0.57
CA SER A 52 -22.79 -17.04 0.87
C SER A 52 -23.25 -18.26 1.66
N ARG A 53 -22.43 -18.71 2.61
CA ARG A 53 -22.80 -19.71 3.64
C ARG A 53 -22.66 -19.09 5.03
N ALA A 54 -23.11 -19.82 6.04
CA ALA A 54 -23.06 -19.35 7.43
C ALA A 54 -21.61 -19.10 7.92
N LYS A 55 -20.65 -19.97 7.54
CA LYS A 55 -19.26 -19.96 8.02
C LYS A 55 -18.27 -19.31 7.07
N PHE A 56 -18.55 -19.33 5.76
CA PHE A 56 -17.64 -18.83 4.74
C PHE A 56 -18.41 -18.29 3.53
N GLU A 57 -17.73 -17.47 2.74
CA GLU A 57 -18.23 -16.98 1.46
C GLU A 57 -17.23 -17.28 0.35
N GLU A 58 -17.73 -17.41 -0.88
CA GLU A 58 -16.90 -17.52 -2.09
C GLU A 58 -17.10 -16.27 -2.93
N ALA A 59 -16.00 -15.71 -3.40
CA ALA A 59 -15.96 -14.50 -4.20
C ALA A 59 -15.02 -14.66 -5.40
N GLU A 60 -15.34 -13.97 -6.49
CA GLU A 60 -14.51 -13.87 -7.68
C GLU A 60 -13.86 -12.48 -7.74
N VAL A 61 -12.60 -12.40 -8.18
CA VAL A 61 -11.92 -11.12 -8.36
C VAL A 61 -12.60 -10.34 -9.48
N LEU A 62 -13.08 -9.14 -9.14
CA LEU A 62 -13.50 -8.15 -10.13
C LEU A 62 -12.32 -7.29 -10.58
N LYS A 63 -11.49 -6.85 -9.63
CA LYS A 63 -10.37 -5.94 -9.91
C LYS A 63 -9.26 -6.09 -8.87
N VAL A 64 -8.02 -6.18 -9.32
CA VAL A 64 -6.84 -6.05 -8.45
C VAL A 64 -6.53 -4.56 -8.28
N LEU A 65 -6.41 -4.10 -7.05
CA LEU A 65 -6.04 -2.72 -6.72
C LEU A 65 -4.53 -2.57 -6.81
N GLU A 66 -4.11 -1.45 -7.40
CA GLU A 66 -2.69 -1.14 -7.47
C GLU A 66 -2.14 -0.83 -6.07
N PRO A 67 -0.88 -1.23 -5.79
CA PRO A 67 -0.20 -0.77 -4.59
C PRO A 67 -0.15 0.76 -4.59
N LEU A 68 -0.14 1.38 -3.42
CA LEU A 68 -0.07 2.84 -3.35
C LEU A 68 1.32 3.31 -3.83
N TRP A 69 1.44 3.76 -5.08
CA TRP A 69 2.66 4.36 -5.62
C TRP A 69 2.63 5.87 -5.43
N GLY A 70 3.74 6.42 -4.93
CA GLY A 70 3.98 7.86 -4.83
C GLY A 70 5.15 8.29 -5.71
N GLN A 71 5.25 9.59 -5.99
CA GLN A 71 6.46 10.10 -6.64
C GLN A 71 7.69 9.77 -5.79
N ALA A 72 8.70 9.15 -6.42
CA ALA A 72 9.96 8.81 -5.74
C ALA A 72 10.67 10.04 -5.14
N TRP A 73 10.37 11.22 -5.70
CA TRP A 73 10.90 12.51 -5.29
C TRP A 73 9.80 13.36 -4.66
N GLY A 74 10.17 14.29 -3.77
CA GLY A 74 9.21 15.22 -3.14
C GLY A 74 8.45 14.66 -1.93
N TYR A 75 8.67 13.40 -1.54
CA TYR A 75 8.04 12.79 -0.35
C TYR A 75 8.37 13.50 0.97
N ARG A 76 9.47 14.26 1.02
CA ARG A 76 9.97 14.88 2.24
C ARG A 76 9.49 16.33 2.36
N CYS A 77 8.45 16.56 3.15
CA CYS A 77 7.90 17.90 3.37
C CYS A 77 8.65 18.76 4.40
N LYS A 78 9.61 18.18 5.15
CA LYS A 78 10.41 18.89 6.16
C LYS A 78 11.86 18.45 6.13
N THR A 79 12.77 19.41 6.23
CA THR A 79 14.19 19.15 6.37
C THR A 79 14.84 20.06 7.40
N ARG A 80 15.90 19.57 8.05
CA ARG A 80 16.75 20.37 8.93
C ARG A 80 18.02 20.69 8.14
N LEU A 81 18.21 21.97 7.81
CA LEU A 81 19.40 22.46 7.13
C LEU A 81 20.43 22.94 8.17
N GLY A 82 21.69 22.63 7.94
CA GLY A 82 22.81 23.21 8.68
C GLY A 82 23.25 24.52 8.03
N VAL A 83 23.59 25.51 8.86
CA VAL A 83 24.07 26.83 8.43
C VAL A 83 25.47 27.03 8.97
N CYS A 84 26.40 27.47 8.11
CA CYS A 84 27.78 27.76 8.51
C CYS A 84 28.31 28.99 7.76
N TRP A 85 28.83 29.98 8.49
CA TRP A 85 29.51 31.14 7.92
C TRP A 85 30.99 30.85 7.67
N VAL A 86 31.46 31.14 6.47
CA VAL A 86 32.87 30.95 6.07
C VAL A 86 33.52 32.31 5.89
N ALA A 87 34.08 32.86 6.98
CA ALA A 87 34.70 34.19 7.02
C ALA A 87 35.74 34.41 5.92
N LYS A 88 36.64 33.44 5.68
CA LYS A 88 37.69 33.53 4.63
C LYS A 88 37.12 33.73 3.22
N LYS A 89 35.88 33.29 2.97
CA LYS A 89 35.24 33.35 1.66
C LYS A 89 34.08 34.35 1.61
N ASN A 90 33.79 35.02 2.72
CA ASN A 90 32.65 35.92 2.89
C ASN A 90 31.33 35.30 2.38
N LYS A 91 31.06 34.02 2.70
CA LYS A 91 29.90 33.26 2.19
C LYS A 91 29.23 32.46 3.31
N VAL A 92 27.90 32.41 3.27
CA VAL A 92 27.08 31.48 4.08
C VAL A 92 26.90 30.18 3.31
N LEU A 93 27.10 29.05 3.98
CA LEU A 93 26.74 27.73 3.47
C LEU A 93 25.47 27.25 4.17
N VAL A 94 24.43 26.94 3.39
CA VAL A 94 23.17 26.35 3.87
C VAL A 94 22.97 25.02 3.17
N SER A 95 23.13 23.90 3.89
CA SER A 95 22.91 22.57 3.31
C SER A 95 22.84 21.44 4.35
N PHE A 96 22.82 20.20 3.87
CA PHE A 96 22.96 19.00 4.69
C PHE A 96 24.39 18.79 5.18
N ARG A 97 24.53 18.05 6.28
CA ARG A 97 25.84 17.64 6.79
C ARG A 97 26.45 16.56 5.89
N LYS A 98 27.75 16.67 5.60
CA LYS A 98 28.51 15.62 4.92
C LYS A 98 28.52 14.35 5.78
N LYS A 99 28.38 13.19 5.14
CA LYS A 99 28.34 11.87 5.80
C LYS A 99 29.49 11.71 6.80
N LYS A 100 29.17 11.27 8.02
CA LYS A 100 30.11 11.04 9.14
C LYS A 100 30.99 12.26 9.51
N SER A 101 30.51 13.49 9.31
CA SER A 101 31.27 14.69 9.68
C SER A 101 30.36 15.82 10.17
N GLY A 102 30.90 16.78 10.93
CA GLY A 102 30.17 17.96 11.38
C GLY A 102 30.01 19.06 10.32
N TRP A 103 30.68 18.93 9.17
CA TRP A 103 30.75 19.97 8.15
C TRP A 103 29.49 20.03 7.27
N VAL A 104 29.06 21.25 6.95
CA VAL A 104 27.98 21.51 5.98
C VAL A 104 28.51 21.29 4.56
N ALA A 105 27.82 20.47 3.78
CA ALA A 105 28.18 20.22 2.40
C ALA A 105 27.92 21.47 1.54
N LYS A 106 28.74 21.69 0.50
CA LYS A 106 28.45 22.72 -0.48
C LYS A 106 27.37 22.21 -1.43
N TYR A 107 26.21 22.83 -1.43
CA TYR A 107 25.21 22.70 -2.48
C TYR A 107 24.83 24.11 -2.94
N GLY A 108 24.80 24.34 -4.24
CA GLY A 108 24.26 25.52 -4.93
C GLY A 108 24.60 26.89 -4.33
N GLN A 109 25.53 27.63 -4.96
CA GLN A 109 25.65 29.07 -4.69
C GLN A 109 24.43 29.77 -5.29
N VAL A 110 23.68 30.49 -4.47
CA VAL A 110 22.78 31.57 -4.91
C VAL A 110 23.56 32.87 -4.81
#